data_AF-A0A2N0ZZS7-F1
#
_entry.id   AF-A0A2N0ZZS7-F1
#
_cell.length_a   1.000
_cell.length_b   1.000
_cell.length_c   1.000
_cell.angle_alpha   90.00
_cell.angle_beta   90.00
_cell.angle_gamma   90.00
#
_symmetry.space_group_name_H-M   'P 1'
#
loop_
_entity.id
_entity.type
_entity.pdbx_description
1 polymer ?
#
loop_
_entity_poly.entity_id
_entity_poly.type
_entity_poly.pdbx_seq_one_letter_code
_entity_poly.pdbx_strand_id
1 'polypeptide(L)'
;MDELHQKIDKLIEDQYKTQKKFGELAQLAQLFEFEFLNKLYNLLSDEFTGHYKKKAIELSLSWIDKRPLASFCDDTFDYNGNKITQKVEVGDVAFMFHHQLEASGTIVQEESYSILMQAKRSNSNKEQKVPVTPSKTKNNSSEKEFTLLSKWPTFDLYKTSANKKSCQTKLKLTELEDNDSKYAWYMVCPPRKLCQWDTRWMCAPPLRDSIFDVTLGQIFESLYQRKKIKGYSSAIGKRFNYIRTWKHGQDSSGISAWDTLNNEILVQCKESSLPKHLFGHNAGQRVRSVDEYFELLDELLLKGKIKLNGFDREEQQSSKTILGDILGVNNPDVDIESLLNVNAMPVLSVAIMSVD
;
A
#
# COMPACT_ATOMS: atom_id res chain seq x y z
N MET A 1 -10.83 -8.25 -19.15
CA MET A 1 -9.63 -7.73 -18.47
C MET A 1 -9.80 -8.06 -17.00
N ASP A 2 -8.80 -8.68 -16.39
CA ASP A 2 -8.81 -8.96 -14.95
C ASP A 2 -8.85 -7.64 -14.17
N GLU A 3 -9.66 -7.57 -13.11
CA GLU A 3 -9.70 -6.42 -12.21
C GLU A 3 -8.34 -6.28 -11.49
N LEU A 4 -7.93 -5.05 -11.13
CA LEU A 4 -6.60 -4.80 -10.55
C LEU A 4 -6.32 -5.66 -9.32
N HIS A 5 -7.30 -5.83 -8.42
CA HIS A 5 -7.10 -6.69 -7.24
C HIS A 5 -6.77 -8.14 -7.60
N GLN A 6 -7.33 -8.69 -8.69
CA GLN A 6 -7.06 -10.06 -9.12
C GLN A 6 -5.62 -10.23 -9.60
N LYS A 7 -5.07 -9.21 -10.27
CA LYS A 7 -3.64 -9.18 -10.66
C LYS A 7 -2.75 -9.12 -9.42
N ILE A 8 -3.12 -8.33 -8.42
CA ILE A 8 -2.39 -8.22 -7.14
C ILE A 8 -2.46 -9.55 -6.37
N ASP A 9 -3.63 -10.18 -6.28
CA ASP A 9 -3.80 -11.49 -5.61
C ASP A 9 -2.97 -12.57 -6.28
N LYS A 10 -2.91 -12.60 -7.61
CA LYS A 10 -2.03 -13.50 -8.35
C LYS A 10 -0.55 -13.24 -8.03
N LEU A 11 -0.14 -11.97 -7.96
CA LEU A 11 1.23 -11.60 -7.59
C LEU A 11 1.58 -12.04 -6.15
N ILE A 12 0.62 -11.93 -5.23
CA ILE A 12 0.75 -12.41 -3.86
C ILE A 12 0.91 -13.94 -3.87
N GLU A 13 0.02 -14.68 -4.53
CA GLU A 13 0.09 -16.15 -4.65
C GLU A 13 1.44 -16.64 -5.19
N ASP A 14 1.99 -15.93 -6.16
CA ASP A 14 3.27 -16.27 -6.79
C ASP A 14 4.43 -16.34 -5.79
N GLN A 15 4.39 -15.54 -4.72
CA GLN A 15 5.38 -15.57 -3.63
C GLN A 15 5.37 -16.90 -2.85
N TYR A 16 4.25 -17.63 -2.86
CA TYR A 16 4.05 -18.80 -2.03
C TYR A 16 4.10 -20.12 -2.82
N LYS A 17 4.29 -20.06 -4.14
CA LYS A 17 4.29 -21.25 -5.04
C LYS A 17 5.32 -22.30 -4.67
N THR A 18 6.51 -21.91 -4.20
CA THR A 18 7.59 -22.85 -3.87
C THR A 18 7.57 -23.29 -2.40
N GLN A 19 6.65 -22.75 -1.60
CA GLN A 19 6.67 -22.91 -0.14
C GLN A 19 5.98 -24.20 0.35
N LYS A 20 6.68 -24.96 1.21
CA LYS A 20 6.15 -26.21 1.81
C LYS A 20 5.51 -25.99 3.19
N LYS A 21 6.13 -25.19 4.07
CA LYS A 21 5.60 -24.80 5.41
C LYS A 21 6.29 -23.53 5.91
N PHE A 22 5.54 -22.58 6.45
CA PHE A 22 6.08 -21.42 7.16
C PHE A 22 5.25 -21.07 8.41
N GLY A 23 5.92 -20.45 9.38
CA GLY A 23 5.24 -19.73 10.47
C GLY A 23 4.46 -18.53 9.92
N GLU A 24 3.61 -17.93 10.74
CA GLU A 24 2.85 -16.72 10.39
C GLU A 24 3.76 -15.59 9.87
N LEU A 25 4.74 -15.19 10.68
CA LEU A 25 5.65 -14.09 10.35
C LEU A 25 6.53 -14.39 9.13
N ALA A 26 6.93 -15.65 8.93
CA ALA A 26 7.74 -16.00 7.78
C ALA A 26 6.92 -15.97 6.47
N GLN A 27 5.61 -16.18 6.53
CA GLN A 27 4.73 -15.92 5.39
C GLN A 27 4.57 -14.43 5.14
N LEU A 28 4.38 -13.63 6.20
CA LEU A 28 4.26 -12.19 6.08
C LEU A 28 5.53 -11.58 5.46
N ALA A 29 6.71 -12.10 5.83
CA ALA A 29 7.99 -11.65 5.33
C ALA A 29 8.14 -11.74 3.80
N GLN A 30 7.41 -12.63 3.13
CA GLN A 30 7.45 -12.72 1.66
C GLN A 30 6.90 -11.47 0.97
N LEU A 31 5.99 -10.75 1.61
CA LEU A 31 5.46 -9.49 1.08
C LEU A 31 6.49 -8.35 1.15
N PHE A 32 7.60 -8.53 1.88
CA PHE A 32 8.68 -7.55 2.01
C PHE A 32 9.83 -7.79 1.02
N GLU A 33 9.73 -8.81 0.17
CA GLU A 33 10.73 -9.05 -0.87
C GLU A 33 10.71 -7.92 -1.90
N PHE A 34 11.89 -7.43 -2.25
CA PHE A 34 12.02 -6.29 -3.16
C PHE A 34 11.40 -6.57 -4.53
N GLU A 35 11.54 -7.80 -5.05
CA GLU A 35 10.95 -8.20 -6.32
C GLU A 35 9.42 -8.16 -6.29
N PHE A 36 8.80 -8.60 -5.18
CA PHE A 36 7.35 -8.51 -5.00
C PHE A 36 6.90 -7.04 -4.97
N LEU A 37 7.57 -6.20 -4.18
CA LEU A 37 7.24 -4.79 -4.05
C LEU A 37 7.36 -4.05 -5.37
N ASN A 38 8.42 -4.30 -6.14
CA ASN A 38 8.62 -3.69 -7.45
C ASN A 38 7.53 -4.12 -8.45
N LYS A 39 7.13 -5.39 -8.45
CA LYS A 39 6.02 -5.85 -9.29
C LYS A 39 4.67 -5.28 -8.87
N LEU A 40 4.43 -5.17 -7.56
CA LEU A 40 3.21 -4.55 -7.03
C LEU A 40 3.15 -3.08 -7.40
N TYR A 41 4.27 -2.38 -7.27
CA TYR A 41 4.43 -1.00 -7.72
C TYR A 41 4.03 -0.83 -9.18
N ASN A 42 4.61 -1.64 -10.08
CA ASN A 42 4.33 -1.58 -11.52
C ASN A 42 2.84 -1.78 -11.83
N LEU A 43 2.20 -2.77 -11.17
CA LEU A 43 0.76 -3.00 -11.34
C LEU A 43 -0.09 -1.78 -10.96
N LEU A 44 0.33 -1.05 -9.92
CA LEU A 44 -0.38 0.14 -9.48
C LEU A 44 -0.10 1.32 -10.42
N SER A 45 1.16 1.53 -10.82
CA SER A 45 1.54 2.64 -11.71
C SER A 45 0.90 2.56 -13.10
N ASP A 46 0.71 1.35 -13.63
CA ASP A 46 0.11 1.12 -14.96
C ASP A 46 -1.33 1.68 -15.09
N GLU A 47 -2.05 1.81 -13.98
CA GLU A 47 -3.42 2.37 -13.95
C GLU A 47 -3.45 3.90 -14.11
N PHE A 48 -2.30 4.57 -14.16
CA PHE A 48 -2.23 6.02 -14.31
C PHE A 48 -2.04 6.47 -15.75
N THR A 49 -3.16 6.52 -16.47
CA THR A 49 -3.28 7.28 -17.72
C THR A 49 -3.97 8.62 -17.44
N GLY A 50 -3.23 9.73 -17.38
CA GLY A 50 -3.81 11.06 -17.13
C GLY A 50 -2.87 12.25 -17.45
N HIS A 51 -3.41 13.47 -17.45
CA HIS A 51 -2.77 14.70 -17.96
C HIS A 51 -1.72 15.38 -17.03
N TYR A 52 -1.19 14.71 -16.00
CA TYR A 52 -0.32 15.36 -14.99
C TYR A 52 1.18 15.18 -15.25
N LYS A 53 1.90 16.27 -15.56
CA LYS A 53 3.31 16.27 -15.99
C LYS A 53 4.29 15.39 -15.21
N LYS A 54 4.20 15.34 -13.88
CA LYS A 54 5.05 14.46 -13.07
C LYS A 54 4.31 13.86 -11.90
N LYS A 55 4.50 12.57 -11.71
CA LYS A 55 3.83 11.79 -10.67
C LYS A 55 4.85 10.93 -9.96
N ALA A 56 4.85 11.00 -8.63
CA ALA A 56 5.58 10.08 -7.79
C ALA A 56 4.59 9.30 -6.92
N ILE A 57 4.75 7.98 -6.97
CA ILE A 57 4.10 7.05 -6.06
C ILE A 57 5.22 6.46 -5.23
N GLU A 58 5.02 6.41 -3.93
CA GLU A 58 5.85 5.61 -3.04
C GLU A 58 4.92 4.61 -2.35
N LEU A 59 5.22 3.32 -2.54
CA LEU A 59 4.61 2.23 -1.80
C LEU A 59 5.57 1.82 -0.69
N SER A 60 5.12 1.95 0.55
CA SER A 60 5.90 1.65 1.75
C SER A 60 5.23 0.53 2.57
N LEU A 61 5.98 -0.55 2.81
CA LEU A 61 5.62 -1.62 3.73
C LEU A 61 6.48 -1.51 4.99
N SER A 62 5.82 -1.37 6.14
CA SER A 62 6.50 -1.24 7.44
C SER A 62 6.25 -2.46 8.33
N TRP A 63 7.32 -3.13 8.74
CA TRP A 63 7.28 -4.27 9.66
C TRP A 63 7.15 -3.77 11.11
N ILE A 64 5.95 -3.88 11.67
CA ILE A 64 5.59 -3.33 12.99
C ILE A 64 5.32 -4.40 14.05
N ASP A 65 5.54 -5.68 13.76
CA ASP A 65 5.47 -6.73 14.80
C ASP A 65 6.37 -6.35 16.01
N LYS A 66 5.75 -6.42 17.19
CA LYS A 66 6.25 -5.98 18.51
C LYS A 66 6.53 -4.48 18.69
N ARG A 67 6.34 -3.62 17.67
CA ARG A 67 6.74 -2.20 17.70
C ARG A 67 5.98 -1.32 16.68
N PRO A 68 5.31 -0.24 17.10
CA PRO A 68 5.17 0.23 18.47
C PRO A 68 4.12 -0.57 19.25
N LEU A 69 4.07 -0.36 20.57
CA LEU A 69 3.08 -0.94 21.46
C LEU A 69 2.18 0.14 22.05
N ALA A 70 0.89 -0.15 22.19
CA ALA A 70 -0.07 0.67 22.91
C ALA A 70 -0.22 0.21 24.37
N SER A 71 -0.40 1.14 25.30
CA SER A 71 -0.92 0.90 26.64
C SER A 71 -2.21 1.67 26.81
N PHE A 72 -3.27 1.01 27.26
CA PHE A 72 -4.55 1.67 27.53
C PHE A 72 -4.41 2.66 28.68
N CYS A 73 -4.90 3.89 28.49
CA CYS A 73 -4.89 4.93 29.53
C CYS A 73 -5.98 4.69 30.58
N ASP A 74 -7.14 4.22 30.14
CA ASP A 74 -8.32 3.96 30.95
C ASP A 74 -8.48 2.47 31.24
N ASP A 75 -9.32 2.15 32.24
CA ASP A 75 -9.72 0.79 32.58
C ASP A 75 -10.42 0.12 31.39
N THR A 76 -9.64 -0.59 30.59
CA THR A 76 -10.08 -1.26 29.37
C THR A 76 -10.17 -2.77 29.61
N PHE A 77 -11.24 -3.37 29.11
CA PHE A 77 -11.55 -4.79 29.29
C PHE A 77 -11.63 -5.48 27.93
N ASP A 78 -11.14 -6.72 27.89
CA ASP A 78 -11.32 -7.59 26.73
C ASP A 78 -12.77 -8.07 26.59
N TYR A 79 -13.07 -8.77 25.51
CA TYR A 79 -14.42 -9.29 25.23
C TYR A 79 -14.87 -10.39 26.19
N ASN A 80 -13.97 -10.92 27.02
CA ASN A 80 -14.27 -11.89 28.07
C ASN A 80 -14.43 -11.20 29.45
N GLY A 81 -14.37 -9.87 29.52
CA GLY A 81 -14.50 -9.10 30.76
C GLY A 81 -13.22 -9.07 31.61
N ASN A 82 -12.07 -9.51 31.07
CA ASN A 82 -10.81 -9.39 31.80
C ASN A 82 -10.23 -7.99 31.61
N LYS A 83 -9.80 -7.36 32.71
CA LYS A 83 -9.05 -6.10 32.65
C LYS A 83 -7.72 -6.31 31.93
N ILE A 84 -7.46 -5.48 30.93
CA ILE A 84 -6.19 -5.47 30.21
C ILE A 84 -5.19 -4.61 30.97
N THR A 85 -4.07 -5.20 31.37
CA THR A 85 -3.04 -4.52 32.18
C THR A 85 -1.68 -4.48 31.51
N GLN A 86 -1.55 -5.08 30.33
CA GLN A 86 -0.31 -5.17 29.59
C GLN A 86 -0.42 -4.40 28.28
N LYS A 87 0.73 -3.90 27.83
CA LYS A 87 0.86 -3.34 26.48
C LYS A 87 0.46 -4.36 25.41
N VAL A 88 0.04 -3.84 24.28
CA VAL A 88 -0.45 -4.58 23.12
C VAL A 88 0.17 -4.01 21.85
N GLU A 89 0.35 -4.85 20.84
CA GLU A 89 0.83 -4.44 19.53
C GLU A 89 -0.23 -3.66 18.78
N VAL A 90 0.19 -2.67 17.99
CA VAL A 90 -0.72 -1.90 17.12
C VAL A 90 -0.98 -2.59 15.78
N GLY A 91 -0.26 -3.68 15.48
CA GLY A 91 -0.34 -4.48 14.26
C GLY A 91 0.99 -5.21 13.99
N ASP A 92 1.04 -5.99 12.91
CA ASP A 92 2.26 -6.68 12.45
C ASP A 92 2.88 -6.04 11.21
N VAL A 93 2.05 -5.44 10.35
CA VAL A 93 2.47 -4.68 9.18
C VAL A 93 1.63 -3.41 9.02
N ALA A 94 2.24 -2.34 8.51
CA ALA A 94 1.51 -1.18 8.00
C ALA A 94 1.76 -1.02 6.51
N PHE A 95 0.68 -0.90 5.74
CA PHE A 95 0.73 -0.53 4.33
C PHE A 95 0.53 0.98 4.22
N MET A 96 1.45 1.64 3.52
CA MET A 96 1.46 3.09 3.37
C MET A 96 1.65 3.45 1.90
N PHE A 97 0.72 4.23 1.37
CA PHE A 97 0.79 4.79 0.03
C PHE A 97 1.02 6.27 0.16
N HIS A 98 2.06 6.76 -0.49
CA HIS A 98 2.32 8.17 -0.62
C HIS A 98 2.24 8.56 -2.08
N HIS A 99 1.43 9.56 -2.37
CA HIS A 99 1.13 10.00 -3.71
C HIS A 99 1.41 11.49 -3.81
N GLN A 100 2.31 11.84 -4.72
CA GLN A 100 2.71 13.21 -5.00
C GLN A 100 2.45 13.52 -6.48
N LEU A 101 1.66 14.55 -6.74
CA LEU A 101 1.50 15.15 -8.06
C LEU A 101 2.33 16.42 -8.13
N GLU A 102 3.14 16.51 -9.18
CA GLU A 102 3.94 17.66 -9.51
C GLU A 102 3.47 18.26 -10.83
N ALA A 103 3.32 19.58 -10.86
CA ALA A 103 3.10 20.36 -12.08
C ALA A 103 4.19 21.43 -12.18
N SER A 104 4.95 21.41 -13.28
CA SER A 104 6.00 22.40 -13.56
C SER A 104 7.03 22.55 -12.42
N GLY A 105 7.44 21.44 -11.82
CA GLY A 105 8.43 21.41 -10.72
C GLY A 105 7.88 21.78 -9.34
N THR A 106 6.58 22.07 -9.22
CA THR A 106 5.91 22.34 -7.94
C THR A 106 5.01 21.17 -7.55
N ILE A 107 5.08 20.74 -6.29
CA ILE A 107 4.13 19.78 -5.72
C ILE A 107 2.77 20.46 -5.62
N VAL A 108 1.80 19.99 -6.41
CA VAL A 108 0.43 20.53 -6.42
C VAL A 108 -0.53 19.71 -5.55
N GLN A 109 -0.20 18.45 -5.29
CA GLN A 109 -0.97 17.58 -4.42
C GLN A 109 -0.06 16.54 -3.78
N GLU A 110 -0.22 16.36 -2.47
CA GLU A 110 0.49 15.35 -1.69
C GLU A 110 -0.52 14.67 -0.76
N GLU A 111 -0.65 13.36 -0.90
CA GLU A 111 -1.61 12.58 -0.14
C GLU A 111 -0.99 11.26 0.30
N SER A 112 -1.12 10.97 1.59
CA SER A 112 -0.65 9.71 2.16
C SER A 112 -1.81 8.96 2.78
N TYR A 113 -1.92 7.67 2.52
CA TYR A 113 -2.93 6.79 3.08
C TYR A 113 -2.24 5.61 3.73
N SER A 114 -2.79 5.17 4.86
CA SER A 114 -2.27 4.00 5.54
C SER A 114 -3.37 3.14 6.15
N ILE A 115 -3.00 1.88 6.35
CA ILE A 115 -3.78 0.90 7.09
C ILE A 115 -2.82 0.02 7.89
N LEU A 116 -3.21 -0.33 9.12
CA LEU A 116 -2.50 -1.29 9.94
C LEU A 116 -3.13 -2.67 9.78
N MET A 117 -2.32 -3.72 9.68
CA MET A 117 -2.80 -5.08 9.59
C MET A 117 -2.26 -5.91 10.74
N GLN A 118 -3.15 -6.67 11.37
CA GLN A 118 -2.76 -7.76 12.26
C GLN A 118 -2.76 -9.06 11.45
N ALA A 119 -1.57 -9.63 11.25
CA ALA A 119 -1.40 -10.92 10.60
C ALA A 119 -1.71 -12.04 11.59
N LYS A 120 -2.36 -13.09 11.08
CA LYS A 120 -2.66 -14.31 11.82
C LYS A 120 -2.45 -15.54 10.95
N ARG A 121 -2.06 -16.65 11.56
CA ARG A 121 -2.11 -17.97 10.92
C ARG A 121 -3.28 -18.78 11.45
N SER A 122 -4.11 -19.27 10.54
CA SER A 122 -5.19 -20.17 10.90
C SER A 122 -4.65 -21.49 11.49
N ASN A 123 -5.38 -22.05 12.45
CA ASN A 123 -5.08 -23.38 13.01
C ASN A 123 -5.60 -24.54 12.13
N SER A 124 -6.43 -24.24 11.13
CA SER A 124 -7.07 -25.22 10.27
C SER A 124 -7.27 -24.67 8.84
N ASN A 125 -7.67 -25.53 7.91
CA ASN A 125 -8.02 -25.11 6.55
C ASN A 125 -9.46 -24.55 6.46
N LYS A 126 -10.20 -24.51 7.57
CA LYS A 126 -11.56 -23.97 7.59
C LYS A 126 -11.51 -22.45 7.66
N GLU A 127 -12.55 -21.83 7.11
CA GLU A 127 -12.82 -20.40 7.28
C GLU A 127 -12.70 -20.01 8.76
N GLN A 128 -11.97 -18.92 9.00
CA GLN A 128 -11.75 -18.38 10.35
C GLN A 128 -12.70 -17.21 10.59
N LYS A 129 -12.78 -16.77 11.85
CA LYS A 129 -13.49 -15.55 12.24
C LYS A 129 -12.61 -14.68 13.12
N VAL A 130 -12.92 -13.39 13.19
CA VAL A 130 -12.21 -12.45 14.06
C VAL A 130 -12.73 -12.56 15.52
N PRO A 131 -11.85 -12.64 16.53
CA PRO A 131 -10.39 -12.77 16.44
C PRO A 131 -9.96 -14.20 16.05
N VAL A 132 -8.86 -14.32 15.31
CA VAL A 132 -8.28 -15.63 14.98
C VAL A 132 -7.64 -16.19 16.24
N THR A 133 -8.20 -17.25 16.81
CA THR A 133 -7.84 -17.87 18.12
C THR A 133 -8.24 -17.07 19.37
N PRO A 134 -9.56 -16.91 19.64
CA PRO A 134 -10.01 -16.31 20.88
C PRO A 134 -9.59 -17.17 22.08
N SER A 135 -9.31 -16.52 23.21
CA SER A 135 -8.95 -17.22 24.45
C SER A 135 -9.46 -16.47 25.66
N LYS A 136 -9.95 -17.21 26.66
CA LYS A 136 -10.44 -16.64 27.92
C LYS A 136 -9.32 -16.27 28.90
N THR A 137 -8.06 -16.58 28.58
CA THR A 137 -6.93 -16.29 29.45
C THR A 137 -6.72 -14.78 29.59
N LYS A 138 -6.57 -14.29 30.83
CA LYS A 138 -6.27 -12.88 31.10
C LYS A 138 -5.02 -12.42 30.35
N ASN A 139 -5.08 -11.21 29.78
CA ASN A 139 -4.00 -10.61 28.98
C ASN A 139 -3.57 -11.44 27.75
N ASN A 140 -4.47 -12.26 27.19
CA ASN A 140 -4.21 -12.94 25.92
C ASN A 140 -3.90 -11.93 24.80
N SER A 141 -2.89 -12.20 23.97
CA SER A 141 -2.46 -11.28 22.91
C SER A 141 -3.56 -10.99 21.91
N SER A 142 -4.22 -12.04 21.39
CA SER A 142 -5.29 -11.93 20.39
C SER A 142 -6.47 -11.10 20.91
N GLU A 143 -6.87 -11.29 22.17
CA GLU A 143 -7.96 -10.52 22.79
C GLU A 143 -7.58 -9.05 23.03
N LYS A 144 -6.34 -8.78 23.43
CA LYS A 144 -5.85 -7.40 23.59
C LYS A 144 -5.80 -6.68 22.24
N GLU A 145 -5.24 -7.33 21.21
CA GLU A 145 -5.14 -6.79 19.85
C GLU A 145 -6.53 -6.51 19.30
N PHE A 146 -7.46 -7.46 19.47
CA PHE A 146 -8.85 -7.27 19.08
C PHE A 146 -9.49 -6.08 19.79
N THR A 147 -9.28 -5.93 21.10
CA THR A 147 -9.80 -4.79 21.86
C THR A 147 -9.23 -3.46 21.38
N LEU A 148 -7.93 -3.39 21.07
CA LEU A 148 -7.31 -2.18 20.52
C LEU A 148 -7.88 -1.85 19.13
N LEU A 149 -7.83 -2.80 18.20
CA LEU A 149 -8.15 -2.55 16.79
C LEU A 149 -9.65 -2.35 16.52
N SER A 150 -10.52 -2.92 17.37
CA SER A 150 -11.98 -2.78 17.25
C SER A 150 -12.52 -1.47 17.83
N LYS A 151 -11.86 -0.89 18.83
CA LYS A 151 -12.39 0.24 19.61
C LYS A 151 -11.51 1.48 19.65
N TRP A 152 -10.22 1.35 19.34
CA TRP A 152 -9.21 2.40 19.46
C TRP A 152 -9.39 3.30 20.72
N PRO A 153 -9.51 2.70 21.92
CA PRO A 153 -9.64 3.46 23.16
C PRO A 153 -8.40 4.32 23.39
N THR A 154 -8.49 5.38 24.19
CA THR A 154 -7.33 6.26 24.47
C THR A 154 -6.12 5.47 24.94
N PHE A 155 -4.95 5.70 24.33
CA PHE A 155 -3.75 4.92 24.59
C PHE A 155 -2.45 5.76 24.57
N ASP A 156 -1.47 5.30 25.33
CA ASP A 156 -0.08 5.76 25.25
C ASP A 156 0.71 4.85 24.30
N LEU A 157 1.59 5.43 23.49
CA LEU A 157 2.44 4.71 22.54
C LEU A 157 3.83 4.50 23.12
N TYR A 158 4.39 3.31 22.94
CA TYR A 158 5.72 2.93 23.39
C TYR A 158 6.50 2.31 22.24
N LYS A 159 7.81 2.58 22.17
CA LYS A 159 8.69 1.97 21.16
C LYS A 159 8.73 0.43 21.27
N THR A 160 8.85 -0.08 22.49
CA THR A 160 8.92 -1.53 22.78
C THR A 160 8.29 -1.86 24.13
N SER A 161 8.18 -3.15 24.45
CA SER A 161 7.72 -3.63 25.76
C SER A 161 8.62 -3.16 26.90
N ALA A 162 9.94 -3.13 26.68
CA ALA A 162 10.95 -2.73 27.66
C ALA A 162 10.96 -1.22 27.97
N ASN A 163 10.46 -0.38 27.05
CA ASN A 163 10.41 1.07 27.27
C ASN A 163 9.45 1.43 28.41
N LYS A 164 9.95 2.06 29.48
CA LYS A 164 9.09 2.53 30.59
C LYS A 164 8.40 3.86 30.31
N LYS A 165 9.00 4.70 29.48
CA LYS A 165 8.45 5.99 29.06
C LYS A 165 7.76 5.83 27.70
N SER A 166 6.56 6.39 27.57
CA SER A 166 5.85 6.50 26.30
C SER A 166 6.53 7.52 25.39
N CYS A 167 6.49 7.26 24.08
CA CYS A 167 6.92 8.25 23.09
C CYS A 167 5.80 9.23 22.74
N GLN A 168 4.54 8.79 22.84
CA GLN A 168 3.36 9.65 22.68
C GLN A 168 2.34 9.28 23.75
N THR A 169 1.61 10.26 24.28
CA THR A 169 0.65 10.04 25.36
C THR A 169 -0.76 10.41 24.96
N LYS A 170 -1.74 9.69 25.50
CA LYS A 170 -3.18 9.98 25.36
C LYS A 170 -3.64 10.13 23.91
N LEU A 171 -3.12 9.31 23.01
CA LEU A 171 -3.59 9.27 21.63
C LEU A 171 -5.04 8.79 21.61
N LYS A 172 -5.90 9.56 20.94
CA LYS A 172 -7.31 9.26 20.73
C LYS A 172 -7.63 9.43 19.26
N LEU A 173 -7.96 8.34 18.56
CA LEU A 173 -8.38 8.42 17.17
C LEU A 173 -9.83 8.94 17.15
N THR A 174 -10.02 10.19 16.70
CA THR A 174 -11.23 10.99 16.94
C THR A 174 -12.41 10.70 16.01
N GLU A 175 -12.28 9.78 15.05
CA GLU A 175 -13.27 9.58 14.00
C GLU A 175 -13.79 8.14 13.92
N LEU A 176 -14.08 7.50 15.04
CA LEU A 176 -14.77 6.21 15.01
C LEU A 176 -16.27 6.48 14.94
N GLU A 177 -16.83 6.44 13.73
CA GLU A 177 -18.25 6.10 13.59
C GLU A 177 -18.41 4.62 13.98
N ASP A 178 -19.61 4.21 14.42
CA ASP A 178 -19.88 2.81 14.75
C ASP A 178 -19.52 1.92 13.55
N ASN A 179 -18.61 0.96 13.77
CA ASN A 179 -18.05 0.03 12.78
C ASN A 179 -17.04 0.60 11.76
N ASP A 180 -16.42 1.75 12.02
CA ASP A 180 -15.43 2.30 11.10
C ASP A 180 -14.12 1.49 11.10
N SER A 181 -13.96 0.66 10.07
CA SER A 181 -12.80 -0.22 9.89
C SER A 181 -11.66 0.44 9.10
N LYS A 182 -11.65 1.77 8.94
CA LYS A 182 -10.66 2.47 8.10
C LYS A 182 -9.22 2.40 8.63
N TYR A 183 -9.01 2.22 9.93
CA TYR A 183 -7.66 2.32 10.53
C TYR A 183 -6.86 1.01 10.48
N ALA A 184 -7.53 -0.12 10.69
CA ALA A 184 -6.87 -1.40 10.78
C ALA A 184 -7.77 -2.57 10.42
N TRP A 185 -7.15 -3.65 9.94
CA TRP A 185 -7.81 -4.89 9.54
C TRP A 185 -7.02 -6.10 10.05
N TYR A 186 -7.67 -7.26 10.05
CA TYR A 186 -6.99 -8.55 10.20
C TYR A 186 -6.67 -9.12 8.83
N MET A 187 -5.53 -9.80 8.72
CA MET A 187 -5.21 -10.68 7.60
C MET A 187 -4.86 -12.05 8.14
N VAL A 188 -5.43 -13.10 7.55
CA VAL A 188 -5.21 -14.48 7.95
C VAL A 188 -4.63 -15.26 6.78
N CYS A 189 -3.69 -16.16 7.08
CA CYS A 189 -3.15 -17.12 6.12
C CYS A 189 -3.46 -18.56 6.54
N PRO A 190 -3.61 -19.49 5.58
CA PRO A 190 -3.87 -20.88 5.88
C PRO A 190 -2.58 -21.57 6.38
N PRO A 191 -2.69 -22.61 7.23
CA PRO A 191 -1.52 -23.30 7.78
C PRO A 191 -0.72 -24.08 6.72
N ARG A 192 -1.30 -24.32 5.54
CA ARG A 192 -0.73 -25.11 4.45
C ARG A 192 -0.96 -24.43 3.10
N LYS A 193 -0.26 -24.91 2.07
CA LYS A 193 -0.36 -24.40 0.69
C LYS A 193 -1.72 -24.72 0.04
N LEU A 194 -2.20 -25.95 0.19
CA LEU A 194 -3.47 -26.41 -0.38
C LEU A 194 -4.62 -26.08 0.58
N CYS A 195 -5.30 -24.98 0.32
CA CYS A 195 -6.51 -24.56 1.03
C CYS A 195 -7.50 -23.97 0.03
N GLN A 196 -8.81 -24.13 0.27
CA GLN A 196 -9.87 -23.58 -0.57
C GLN A 196 -10.12 -22.09 -0.23
N TRP A 197 -9.07 -21.29 -0.20
CA TRP A 197 -9.19 -19.84 -0.03
C TRP A 197 -8.90 -19.18 -1.37
N ASP A 198 -9.54 -18.05 -1.64
CA ASP A 198 -9.40 -17.35 -2.92
C ASP A 198 -7.96 -16.84 -3.13
N THR A 199 -7.29 -16.48 -2.04
CA THR A 199 -5.88 -16.08 -2.00
C THR A 199 -5.23 -16.47 -0.67
N ARG A 200 -3.91 -16.30 -0.58
CA ARG A 200 -3.07 -16.65 0.56
C ARG A 200 -3.46 -15.86 1.79
N TRP A 201 -3.80 -14.59 1.58
CA TRP A 201 -4.14 -13.64 2.62
C TRP A 201 -5.57 -13.18 2.43
N MET A 202 -6.45 -13.74 3.23
CA MET A 202 -7.82 -13.27 3.37
C MET A 202 -7.88 -12.27 4.52
N CYS A 203 -8.75 -11.28 4.43
CA CYS A 203 -8.84 -10.12 5.28
C CYS A 203 -10.25 -9.96 5.84
N ALA A 204 -10.33 -9.38 7.03
CA ALA A 204 -11.59 -9.08 7.71
C ALA A 204 -11.43 -7.79 8.53
N PRO A 205 -12.50 -6.99 8.70
CA PRO A 205 -12.47 -5.87 9.62
C PRO A 205 -12.28 -6.35 11.06
N PRO A 206 -11.85 -5.47 11.99
CA PRO A 206 -11.69 -5.79 13.41
C PRO A 206 -13.06 -5.80 14.12
N LEU A 207 -14.03 -6.50 13.55
CA LEU A 207 -15.38 -6.65 14.09
C LEU A 207 -15.59 -8.11 14.51
N ARG A 208 -16.23 -8.30 15.67
CA ARG A 208 -16.38 -9.63 16.27
C ARG A 208 -17.11 -10.58 15.32
N ASP A 209 -16.61 -11.80 15.22
CA ASP A 209 -17.16 -12.89 14.41
C ASP A 209 -17.20 -12.60 12.90
N SER A 210 -16.54 -11.55 12.43
CA SER A 210 -16.39 -11.26 11.00
C SER A 210 -15.65 -12.38 10.31
N ILE A 211 -16.16 -12.76 9.14
CA ILE A 211 -15.55 -13.75 8.26
C ILE A 211 -14.41 -13.11 7.46
N PHE A 212 -13.46 -13.93 7.04
CA PHE A 212 -12.33 -13.52 6.21
C PHE A 212 -12.67 -13.72 4.73
N ASP A 213 -13.48 -12.81 4.19
CA ASP A 213 -14.06 -12.88 2.83
C ASP A 213 -13.51 -11.82 1.86
N VAL A 214 -12.59 -10.96 2.33
CA VAL A 214 -11.92 -9.94 1.50
C VAL A 214 -10.52 -10.43 1.15
N THR A 215 -10.07 -10.25 -0.09
CA THR A 215 -8.69 -10.58 -0.45
C THR A 215 -7.72 -9.45 -0.10
N LEU A 216 -6.44 -9.76 0.13
CA LEU A 216 -5.43 -8.72 0.33
C LEU A 216 -5.26 -7.84 -0.92
N GLY A 217 -5.48 -8.37 -2.13
CA GLY A 217 -5.55 -7.57 -3.36
C GLY A 217 -6.65 -6.51 -3.31
N GLN A 218 -7.84 -6.86 -2.80
CA GLN A 218 -8.94 -5.90 -2.65
C GLN A 218 -8.61 -4.80 -1.63
N ILE A 219 -7.87 -5.13 -0.56
CA ILE A 219 -7.36 -4.14 0.41
C ILE A 219 -6.40 -3.17 -0.29
N PHE A 220 -5.43 -3.68 -1.06
CA PHE A 220 -4.48 -2.83 -1.79
C PHE A 220 -5.17 -1.95 -2.83
N GLU A 221 -6.05 -2.50 -3.66
CA GLU A 221 -6.82 -1.75 -4.65
C GLU A 221 -7.66 -0.66 -3.97
N SER A 222 -8.37 -0.99 -2.89
CA SER A 222 -9.23 -0.05 -2.17
C SER A 222 -8.45 1.07 -1.52
N LEU A 223 -7.32 0.75 -0.89
CA LEU A 223 -6.43 1.73 -0.27
C LEU A 223 -5.83 2.69 -1.32
N TYR A 224 -5.43 2.16 -2.47
CA TYR A 224 -4.84 2.91 -3.56
C TYR A 224 -5.86 3.79 -4.30
N GLN A 225 -6.98 3.20 -4.74
CA GLN A 225 -8.02 3.88 -5.50
C GLN A 225 -9.01 4.66 -4.62
N ARG A 226 -8.91 4.54 -3.29
CA ARG A 226 -9.80 5.16 -2.29
C ARG A 226 -11.26 4.71 -2.45
N LYS A 227 -11.43 3.47 -2.92
CA LYS A 227 -12.74 2.86 -3.12
C LYS A 227 -13.16 2.08 -1.88
N LYS A 228 -14.46 1.95 -1.71
CA LYS A 228 -15.04 1.04 -0.72
C LYS A 228 -15.06 -0.36 -1.30
N ILE A 229 -14.82 -1.34 -0.45
CA ILE A 229 -15.08 -2.74 -0.80
C ILE A 229 -16.59 -2.95 -0.74
N LYS A 230 -17.15 -3.65 -1.72
CA LYS A 230 -18.59 -3.97 -1.75
C LYS A 230 -18.99 -4.69 -0.46
N GLY A 231 -20.07 -4.22 0.18
CA GLY A 231 -20.53 -4.75 1.47
C GLY A 231 -19.99 -4.00 2.69
N TYR A 232 -19.01 -3.11 2.52
CA TYR A 232 -18.43 -2.31 3.59
C TYR A 232 -18.80 -0.82 3.45
N SER A 233 -19.13 -0.19 4.57
CA SER A 233 -19.66 1.19 4.60
C SER A 233 -18.57 2.26 4.49
N SER A 234 -17.35 1.98 4.94
CA SER A 234 -16.21 2.90 4.90
C SER A 234 -15.16 2.50 3.88
N ALA A 235 -14.35 3.49 3.45
CA ALA A 235 -13.19 3.23 2.62
C ALA A 235 -12.08 2.59 3.45
N ILE A 236 -11.24 1.80 2.79
CA ILE A 236 -10.10 1.12 3.43
C ILE A 236 -8.94 2.08 3.57
N GLY A 237 -8.36 2.13 4.77
CA GLY A 237 -7.30 3.06 5.12
C GLY A 237 -7.80 4.47 5.42
N LYS A 238 -6.95 5.23 6.10
CA LYS A 238 -7.21 6.63 6.43
C LYS A 238 -6.06 7.50 5.95
N ARG A 239 -6.41 8.64 5.36
CA ARG A 239 -5.45 9.67 5.00
C ARG A 239 -4.69 10.14 6.23
N PHE A 240 -3.38 10.27 6.12
CA PHE A 240 -2.54 10.91 7.13
C PHE A 240 -1.63 11.96 6.50
N ASN A 241 -1.17 12.91 7.31
CA ASN A 241 -0.16 13.89 6.93
C ASN A 241 1.23 13.29 7.16
N TYR A 242 1.95 12.98 6.08
CA TYR A 242 3.30 12.46 6.17
C TYR A 242 4.30 13.59 6.41
N ILE A 243 5.02 13.51 7.53
CA ILE A 243 5.98 14.53 7.96
C ILE A 243 7.39 13.94 7.81
N ARG A 244 8.06 14.26 6.70
CA ARG A 244 9.39 13.73 6.36
C ARG A 244 10.45 13.98 7.43
N THR A 245 10.31 15.07 8.18
CA THR A 245 11.23 15.50 9.25
C THR A 245 10.82 15.01 10.64
N TRP A 246 9.80 14.14 10.75
CA TRP A 246 9.33 13.62 12.03
C TRP A 246 10.44 12.91 12.80
N LYS A 247 10.61 13.30 14.06
CA LYS A 247 11.55 12.65 14.99
C LYS A 247 10.79 11.84 16.04
N HIS A 248 11.36 10.71 16.43
CA HIS A 248 10.77 9.86 17.45
C HIS A 248 10.49 10.62 18.76
N GLY A 249 9.25 10.57 19.23
CA GLY A 249 8.80 11.20 20.47
C GLY A 249 8.76 12.73 20.42
N GLN A 250 8.71 13.33 19.22
CA GLN A 250 8.56 14.78 19.10
C GLN A 250 7.16 15.23 19.55
N ASP A 251 7.04 16.51 19.88
CA ASP A 251 5.77 17.12 20.23
C ASP A 251 4.76 16.98 19.09
N SER A 252 3.59 16.45 19.44
CA SER A 252 2.46 16.19 18.54
C SER A 252 1.33 17.21 18.71
N SER A 253 1.58 18.30 19.45
CA SER A 253 0.61 19.39 19.64
C SER A 253 0.11 19.95 18.30
N GLY A 254 -1.21 19.88 18.09
CA GLY A 254 -1.87 20.33 16.85
C GLY A 254 -1.83 19.32 15.69
N ILE A 255 -1.25 18.14 15.89
CA ILE A 255 -1.19 17.05 14.91
C ILE A 255 -2.23 16.00 15.29
N SER A 256 -2.94 15.43 14.31
CA SER A 256 -3.94 14.42 14.62
C SER A 256 -3.29 13.16 15.22
N ALA A 257 -4.03 12.41 16.03
CA ALA A 257 -3.51 11.18 16.63
C ALA A 257 -3.17 10.12 15.58
N TRP A 258 -3.88 10.09 14.45
CA TRP A 258 -3.59 9.20 13.33
C TRP A 258 -2.29 9.58 12.61
N ASP A 259 -2.09 10.87 12.36
CA ASP A 259 -0.83 11.37 11.77
C ASP A 259 0.34 11.05 12.70
N THR A 260 0.17 11.30 14.00
CA THR A 260 1.16 11.03 15.04
C THR A 260 1.54 9.55 15.06
N LEU A 261 0.55 8.64 15.07
CA LEU A 261 0.78 7.20 15.07
C LEU A 261 1.56 6.74 13.82
N ASN A 262 1.17 7.19 12.63
CA ASN A 262 1.81 6.77 11.38
C ASN A 262 3.24 7.30 11.26
N ASN A 263 3.47 8.57 11.60
CA ASN A 263 4.81 9.13 11.57
C ASN A 263 5.73 8.50 12.63
N GLU A 264 5.20 8.15 13.82
CA GLU A 264 5.92 7.36 14.82
C GLU A 264 6.27 5.94 14.33
N ILE A 265 5.35 5.28 13.63
CA ILE A 265 5.61 3.97 13.00
C ILE A 265 6.76 4.10 11.99
N LEU A 266 6.68 5.06 11.08
CA LEU A 266 7.67 5.27 10.03
C LEU A 266 9.06 5.55 10.59
N VAL A 267 9.19 6.47 11.54
CA VAL A 267 10.49 6.80 12.13
C VAL A 267 11.08 5.61 12.87
N GLN A 268 10.27 4.86 13.63
CA GLN A 268 10.75 3.67 14.34
C GLN A 268 11.17 2.55 13.38
N CYS A 269 10.49 2.41 12.24
CA CYS A 269 10.85 1.44 11.22
C CYS A 269 12.14 1.82 10.47
N LYS A 270 12.35 3.11 10.19
CA LYS A 270 13.61 3.62 9.60
C LYS A 270 14.80 3.45 10.55
N GLU A 271 14.59 3.62 11.85
CA GLU A 271 15.63 3.47 12.87
C GLU A 271 15.96 2.02 13.25
N SER A 272 15.16 1.05 12.83
CA SER A 272 15.27 -0.34 13.28
C SER A 272 15.50 -1.30 12.12
N SER A 273 16.33 -2.32 12.33
CA SER A 273 16.51 -3.39 11.34
C SER A 273 15.37 -4.41 11.35
N LEU A 274 15.11 -5.00 10.19
CA LEU A 274 14.22 -6.15 10.06
C LEU A 274 14.73 -7.34 10.92
N PRO A 275 13.85 -8.23 11.42
CA PRO A 275 14.26 -9.37 12.22
C PRO A 275 15.21 -10.31 11.46
N LYS A 276 16.46 -10.43 11.93
CA LYS A 276 17.51 -11.23 11.26
C LYS A 276 17.14 -12.70 11.04
N HIS A 277 16.33 -13.28 11.94
CA HIS A 277 15.90 -14.68 11.82
C HIS A 277 14.88 -14.91 10.70
N LEU A 278 14.25 -13.86 10.17
CA LEU A 278 13.32 -13.92 9.03
C LEU A 278 13.98 -13.44 7.74
N PHE A 279 14.83 -12.41 7.83
CA PHE A 279 15.35 -11.66 6.68
C PHE A 279 16.88 -11.79 6.49
N GLY A 280 17.56 -12.59 7.32
CA GLY A 280 19.01 -12.78 7.28
C GLY A 280 19.81 -11.63 7.88
N HIS A 281 21.15 -11.68 7.74
CA HIS A 281 22.06 -10.74 8.38
C HIS A 281 22.08 -9.34 7.74
N ASN A 282 21.70 -9.23 6.46
CA ASN A 282 21.65 -7.99 5.68
C ASN A 282 20.21 -7.49 5.47
N ALA A 283 19.35 -7.74 6.47
CA ALA A 283 17.92 -7.52 6.39
C ALA A 283 17.49 -6.06 6.12
N GLY A 284 18.40 -5.07 6.24
CA GLY A 284 18.07 -3.66 6.06
C GLY A 284 17.13 -3.13 7.14
N GLN A 285 16.42 -2.03 6.82
CA GLN A 285 15.47 -1.37 7.71
C GLN A 285 14.09 -2.04 7.68
N ARG A 286 13.28 -1.83 8.73
CA ARG A 286 11.90 -2.33 8.86
C ARG A 286 10.92 -1.72 7.88
N VAL A 287 11.29 -0.65 7.19
CA VAL A 287 10.53 -0.10 6.07
C VAL A 287 11.16 -0.53 4.76
N ARG A 288 10.33 -1.01 3.84
CA ARG A 288 10.68 -1.26 2.45
C ARG A 288 9.82 -0.36 1.58
N SER A 289 10.47 0.42 0.73
CA SER A 289 9.81 1.39 -0.13
C SER A 289 10.27 1.20 -1.57
N VAL A 290 9.36 1.39 -2.51
CA VAL A 290 9.62 1.48 -3.94
C VAL A 290 8.96 2.75 -4.45
N ASP A 291 9.75 3.56 -5.17
CA ASP A 291 9.35 4.83 -5.73
C ASP A 291 9.84 4.98 -7.17
N GLU A 292 9.00 5.55 -8.04
CA GLU A 292 9.35 5.93 -9.40
C GLU A 292 8.77 7.31 -9.72
N TYR A 293 9.52 8.07 -10.50
CA TYR A 293 9.12 9.38 -11.00
C TYR A 293 8.75 9.25 -12.47
N PHE A 294 7.47 9.43 -12.78
CA PHE A 294 7.02 9.50 -14.17
C PHE A 294 7.13 10.94 -14.67
N GLU A 295 7.89 11.18 -15.75
CA GLU A 295 7.76 12.41 -16.56
C GLU A 295 6.81 12.12 -17.74
N LEU A 296 5.78 12.94 -17.95
CA LEU A 296 4.91 12.79 -19.11
C LEU A 296 5.62 13.16 -20.42
N LEU A 297 5.26 12.43 -21.48
CA LEU A 297 5.84 12.47 -22.83
C LEU A 297 5.93 13.89 -23.44
N ASP A 298 4.96 14.76 -23.15
CA ASP A 298 4.92 16.14 -23.64
C ASP A 298 6.16 16.94 -23.21
N GLU A 299 6.76 16.62 -22.07
CA GLU A 299 7.97 17.28 -21.59
C GLU A 299 9.27 16.70 -22.15
N LEU A 300 9.31 15.43 -22.55
CA LEU A 300 10.48 14.89 -23.27
C LEU A 300 10.60 15.51 -24.67
N LEU A 301 9.45 15.81 -25.28
CA LEU A 301 9.33 16.54 -26.54
C LEU A 301 9.64 18.05 -26.36
N LEU A 302 9.07 18.71 -25.34
CA LEU A 302 9.33 20.13 -25.05
C LEU A 302 10.74 20.41 -24.52
N LYS A 303 11.38 19.48 -23.81
CA LYS A 303 12.78 19.60 -23.31
C LYS A 303 13.83 19.29 -24.39
N GLY A 304 13.43 18.97 -25.62
CA GLY A 304 14.36 18.69 -26.72
C GLY A 304 15.29 17.50 -26.47
N LYS A 305 14.91 16.58 -25.55
CA LYS A 305 15.72 15.40 -25.19
C LYS A 305 15.63 14.28 -26.22
N ILE A 306 14.70 14.38 -27.18
CA ILE A 306 14.67 13.58 -28.40
C ILE A 306 15.01 14.51 -29.57
N LYS A 307 16.19 14.32 -30.18
CA LYS A 307 16.53 14.95 -31.45
C LYS A 307 16.05 14.05 -32.58
N LEU A 308 15.05 14.49 -33.33
CA LEU A 308 14.70 13.92 -34.64
C LEU A 308 15.72 14.40 -35.70
N ASN A 309 16.97 13.99 -35.57
CA ASN A 309 17.97 14.22 -36.61
C ASN A 309 18.47 12.87 -37.11
N GLY A 310 18.00 12.47 -38.30
CA GLY A 310 18.55 11.32 -39.02
C GLY A 310 17.55 10.43 -39.73
N PHE A 311 16.53 10.98 -40.40
CA PHE A 311 15.69 10.20 -41.30
C PHE A 311 16.14 10.42 -42.75
N ASP A 312 16.39 9.32 -43.46
CA ASP A 312 16.69 9.34 -44.89
C ASP A 312 15.41 9.63 -45.70
N ARG A 313 15.55 10.17 -46.92
CA ARG A 313 14.43 10.70 -47.71
C ARG A 313 13.33 9.67 -48.03
N GLU A 314 13.63 8.38 -48.05
CA GLU A 314 12.65 7.32 -48.33
C GLU A 314 11.73 7.00 -47.14
N GLU A 315 12.23 7.15 -45.91
CA GLU A 315 11.41 6.97 -44.69
C GLU A 315 10.44 8.15 -44.48
N GLN A 316 10.79 9.35 -44.95
CA GLN A 316 9.90 10.50 -44.93
C GLN A 316 8.69 10.32 -45.86
N GLN A 317 8.88 9.70 -47.03
CA GLN A 317 7.79 9.46 -47.98
C GLN A 317 6.79 8.42 -47.43
N SER A 318 7.31 7.34 -46.82
CA SER A 318 6.50 6.28 -46.20
C SER A 318 5.71 6.79 -45.00
N SER A 319 6.34 7.64 -44.18
CA SER A 319 5.68 8.28 -43.03
C SER A 319 4.53 9.20 -43.47
N LYS A 320 4.69 9.93 -44.58
CA LYS A 320 3.62 10.78 -45.14
C LYS A 320 2.43 9.98 -45.65
N THR A 321 2.66 8.83 -46.28
CA THR A 321 1.58 7.94 -46.74
C THR A 321 0.79 7.37 -45.57
N ILE A 322 1.46 6.89 -44.52
CA ILE A 322 0.83 6.34 -43.31
C ILE A 322 0.02 7.43 -42.58
N LEU A 323 0.57 8.65 -42.50
CA LEU A 323 -0.13 9.81 -41.92
C LEU A 323 -1.37 10.21 -42.74
N GLY A 324 -1.29 10.18 -44.07
CA GLY A 324 -2.42 10.41 -44.96
C GLY A 324 -3.55 9.40 -44.73
N ASP A 325 -3.21 8.11 -44.59
CA ASP A 325 -4.17 7.04 -44.33
C ASP A 325 -4.84 7.15 -42.95
N ILE A 326 -4.08 7.51 -41.91
CA ILE A 326 -4.61 7.72 -40.54
C ILE A 326 -5.57 8.92 -40.49
N LEU A 327 -5.28 9.98 -41.26
CA LEU A 327 -6.08 11.20 -41.30
C LEU A 327 -7.20 11.14 -42.35
N GLY A 328 -7.28 10.08 -43.16
CA GLY A 328 -8.26 9.91 -44.23
C GLY A 328 -8.07 10.87 -45.40
N VAL A 329 -6.85 11.37 -45.62
CA VAL A 329 -6.50 12.35 -46.65
C VAL A 329 -5.65 11.68 -47.72
N ASN A 330 -6.28 11.28 -48.84
CA ASN A 330 -5.60 10.57 -49.94
C ASN A 330 -4.94 11.51 -50.98
N ASN A 331 -4.72 12.79 -50.63
CA ASN A 331 -4.15 13.77 -51.55
C ASN A 331 -2.67 14.05 -51.21
N PRO A 332 -1.71 13.67 -52.08
CA PRO A 332 -0.28 13.79 -51.80
C PRO A 332 0.25 15.23 -51.77
N ASP A 333 -0.55 16.21 -52.23
CA ASP A 333 -0.16 17.63 -52.25
C ASP A 333 -0.61 18.40 -50.99
N VAL A 334 -1.20 17.72 -50.01
CA VAL A 334 -1.62 18.36 -48.77
C VAL A 334 -0.41 18.53 -47.84
N ASP A 335 -0.20 19.76 -47.39
CA ASP A 335 0.81 20.08 -46.38
C ASP A 335 0.38 19.52 -45.01
N ILE A 336 0.93 18.35 -44.68
CA ILE A 336 0.63 17.60 -43.47
C ILE A 336 0.99 18.41 -42.20
N GLU A 337 2.03 19.25 -42.25
CA GLU A 337 2.42 20.07 -41.09
C GLU A 337 1.33 21.09 -40.73
N SER A 338 0.69 21.70 -41.72
CA SER A 338 -0.41 22.64 -41.45
C SER A 338 -1.68 21.92 -40.98
N LEU A 339 -1.94 20.68 -41.40
CA LEU A 339 -3.05 19.85 -40.86
C LEU A 339 -2.83 19.44 -39.40
N LEU A 340 -1.61 19.03 -39.05
CA LEU A 340 -1.23 18.66 -37.68
C LEU A 340 -1.33 19.86 -36.73
N ASN A 341 -0.94 21.05 -37.21
CA ASN A 341 -1.03 22.29 -36.46
C ASN A 341 -2.48 22.79 -36.25
N VAL A 342 -3.38 22.54 -37.20
CA VAL A 342 -4.79 22.97 -37.09
C VAL A 342 -5.61 22.05 -36.18
N ASN A 343 -5.32 20.74 -36.16
CA ASN A 343 -6.14 19.77 -35.43
C ASN A 343 -5.66 19.44 -34.01
N ALA A 344 -4.52 19.99 -33.54
CA ALA A 344 -3.96 19.71 -32.22
C ALA A 344 -3.99 18.22 -31.83
N MET A 345 -3.79 17.33 -32.81
CA MET A 345 -3.80 15.89 -32.59
C MET A 345 -2.37 15.39 -32.38
N PRO A 346 -2.09 14.65 -31.29
CA PRO A 346 -0.81 13.98 -31.13
C PRO A 346 -0.78 12.79 -32.11
N VAL A 347 -0.09 12.95 -33.25
CA VAL A 347 0.19 11.79 -34.09
C VAL A 347 1.36 11.01 -33.50
N LEU A 348 1.03 9.83 -33.00
CA LEU A 348 1.97 8.78 -32.66
C LEU A 348 2.54 8.18 -33.96
N SER A 349 3.82 8.42 -34.25
CA SER A 349 4.56 7.66 -35.26
C SER A 349 5.28 6.51 -34.57
N VAL A 350 4.87 5.26 -34.85
CA VAL A 350 5.56 4.06 -34.37
C VAL A 350 6.43 3.52 -35.51
N ALA A 351 7.75 3.51 -35.30
CA ALA A 351 8.66 2.79 -36.19
C ALA A 351 8.66 1.30 -35.79
N ILE A 352 8.17 0.43 -36.67
CA ILE A 352 8.40 -1.02 -36.55
C ILE A 352 9.63 -1.33 -37.39
N MET A 353 10.76 -1.56 -36.74
CA MET A 353 11.93 -2.10 -37.44
C MET A 353 11.68 -3.58 -37.73
N SER A 354 11.62 -3.94 -39.01
CA SER A 354 11.80 -5.31 -39.47
C SER A 354 13.23 -5.71 -39.14
N VAL A 355 13.39 -6.77 -38.34
CA VAL A 355 14.69 -7.38 -38.10
C VAL A 355 14.86 -8.46 -39.17
N ASP A 356 15.77 -8.24 -40.12
CA ASP A 356 16.28 -9.30 -41.00
C ASP A 356 17.17 -10.29 -40.22
#